data_AF-A0A3M0XEU2-F1
#
_entry.id   AF-A0A3M0XEU2-F1
#
_cell.length_a   1.000
_cell.length_b   1.000
_cell.length_c   1.000
_cell.angle_alpha   90.00
_cell.angle_beta   90.00
_cell.angle_gamma   90.00
#
_symmetry.space_group_name_H-M   'P 1'
#
loop_
_entity.id
_entity.type
_entity.pdbx_description
1 polymer ?
#
loop_
_entity_poly.entity_id
_entity_poly.type
_entity_poly.pdbx_seq_one_letter_code
_entity_poly.pdbx_strand_id
1 'polypeptide(L)'
;SNNRHIKPGVLELLGILNKRGIYTGLLTGNIEEGAWFKLKSFNISQYFTFGGFSSDDEERDKLLPIALKKLYDKFKLNIQPEESLVIGDTPRDVTCAKPHGAKVLGVATGSYSCEELKSYGADWVLDDLSNTDIIKNEILYLEE
;
A
#
# COMPACT_ATOMS: atom_id res chain seq x y z
N SER A 1 -0.31 7.02 25.14
CA SER A 1 -1.72 6.85 24.74
C SER A 1 -1.73 6.13 23.40
N ASN A 2 -2.27 4.91 23.34
CA ASN A 2 -2.04 4.01 22.20
C ASN A 2 -3.34 3.76 21.42
N ASN A 3 -4.05 4.84 21.06
CA ASN A 3 -5.35 4.72 20.37
C ASN A 3 -5.15 4.47 18.86
N ARG A 4 -4.49 3.35 18.55
CA ARG A 4 -4.33 2.86 17.18
C ARG A 4 -5.68 2.35 16.72
N HIS A 5 -6.14 2.82 15.57
CA HIS A 5 -7.41 2.44 14.96
C HIS A 5 -7.19 2.21 13.46
N ILE A 6 -8.09 1.46 12.85
CA ILE A 6 -8.12 1.31 11.40
C ILE A 6 -8.59 2.64 10.79
N LYS A 7 -7.90 3.10 9.75
CA LYS A 7 -8.25 4.34 9.05
C LYS A 7 -9.53 4.18 8.22
N PRO A 8 -10.29 5.27 7.97
CA PRO A 8 -11.53 5.21 7.20
C PRO A 8 -11.34 4.52 5.84
N GLY A 9 -12.30 3.69 5.45
CA GLY A 9 -12.31 2.98 4.16
C GLY A 9 -11.36 1.78 4.00
N VAL A 10 -10.38 1.59 4.88
CA VAL A 10 -9.37 0.51 4.73
C VAL A 10 -10.02 -0.88 4.66
N LEU A 11 -10.92 -1.21 5.59
CA LEU A 11 -11.57 -2.54 5.62
C LEU A 11 -12.40 -2.82 4.38
N GLU A 12 -13.14 -1.80 3.92
CA GLU A 12 -13.98 -1.92 2.74
C GLU A 12 -13.14 -2.13 1.49
N LEU A 13 -12.10 -1.31 1.30
CA LEU A 13 -11.18 -1.43 0.19
C LEU A 13 -10.49 -2.81 0.18
N LEU A 14 -9.95 -3.26 1.32
CA LEU A 14 -9.32 -4.59 1.41
C LEU A 14 -10.31 -5.72 1.04
N GLY A 15 -11.57 -5.60 1.46
CA GLY A 15 -12.63 -6.53 1.09
C GLY A 15 -12.89 -6.57 -0.42
N ILE A 16 -12.92 -5.40 -1.07
CA ILE A 16 -13.10 -5.28 -2.53
C ILE A 16 -11.91 -5.89 -3.27
N LEU A 17 -10.68 -5.49 -2.92
CA LEU A 17 -9.45 -5.98 -3.55
C LEU A 17 -9.36 -7.50 -3.48
N ASN A 18 -9.62 -8.07 -2.30
CA ASN A 18 -9.60 -9.51 -2.10
C ASN A 18 -10.67 -10.24 -2.93
N LYS A 19 -11.91 -9.70 -3.00
CA LYS A 19 -12.97 -10.28 -3.84
C LYS A 19 -12.65 -10.24 -5.34
N ARG A 20 -11.89 -9.24 -5.79
CA ARG A 20 -11.45 -9.10 -7.18
C ARG A 20 -10.15 -9.84 -7.50
N GLY A 21 -9.58 -10.58 -6.54
CA GLY A 21 -8.34 -11.33 -6.74
C GLY A 21 -7.09 -10.45 -6.85
N ILE A 22 -7.16 -9.21 -6.37
CA ILE A 22 -6.02 -8.28 -6.37
C ILE A 22 -5.11 -8.61 -5.18
N TYR A 23 -3.86 -8.90 -5.47
CA TYR A 23 -2.87 -9.23 -4.46
C TYR A 23 -2.44 -7.98 -3.70
N THR A 24 -2.69 -7.98 -2.39
CA THR A 24 -2.25 -6.90 -1.51
C THR A 24 -1.01 -7.33 -0.73
N GLY A 25 0.01 -6.47 -0.74
CA GLY A 25 1.26 -6.66 0.00
C GLY A 25 1.55 -5.49 0.93
N LEU A 26 2.42 -5.70 1.90
CA LEU A 26 2.92 -4.64 2.77
C LEU A 26 4.20 -4.02 2.23
N LEU A 27 4.34 -2.71 2.42
CA LEU A 27 5.61 -2.01 2.26
C LEU A 27 5.80 -1.11 3.48
N THR A 28 6.68 -1.49 4.41
CA THR A 28 6.70 -0.86 5.74
C THR A 28 8.09 -0.79 6.35
N GLY A 29 8.35 0.29 7.08
CA GLY A 29 9.57 0.46 7.89
C GLY A 29 9.54 -0.29 9.23
N ASN A 30 8.57 -1.18 9.45
CA ASN A 30 8.60 -2.11 10.59
C ASN A 30 9.31 -3.39 10.16
N ILE A 31 9.99 -4.05 11.12
CA ILE A 31 10.42 -5.43 10.93
C ILE A 31 9.20 -6.33 10.69
N GLU A 32 9.40 -7.41 9.95
CA GLU A 32 8.32 -8.27 9.47
C GLU A 32 7.40 -8.76 10.61
N GLU A 33 7.98 -9.30 11.68
CA GLU A 33 7.24 -9.82 12.84
C GLU A 33 6.37 -8.75 13.50
N GLY A 34 6.90 -7.53 13.64
CA GLY A 34 6.19 -6.39 14.23
C GLY A 34 5.05 -5.89 13.34
N ALA A 35 5.24 -5.89 12.02
CA ALA A 35 4.20 -5.55 11.06
C ALA A 35 3.03 -6.55 11.14
N TRP A 36 3.32 -7.84 11.10
CA TRP A 36 2.30 -8.90 11.19
C TRP A 36 1.57 -8.88 12.53
N PHE A 37 2.29 -8.68 13.64
CA PHE A 37 1.69 -8.57 14.96
C PHE A 37 0.69 -7.40 15.02
N LYS A 38 1.04 -6.24 14.47
CA LYS A 38 0.15 -5.07 14.40
C LYS A 38 -1.12 -5.39 13.61
N LEU A 39 -1.02 -5.99 12.41
CA LEU A 39 -2.19 -6.32 11.61
C LEU A 39 -3.11 -7.37 12.27
N LYS A 40 -2.52 -8.36 12.96
CA LYS A 40 -3.28 -9.38 13.71
C LYS A 40 -4.14 -8.76 14.80
N SER A 41 -3.63 -7.76 15.52
CA SER A 41 -4.42 -7.06 16.54
C SER A 41 -5.66 -6.33 15.99
N PHE A 42 -5.71 -6.10 14.68
CA PHE A 42 -6.85 -5.50 13.97
C PHE A 42 -7.65 -6.50 13.13
N ASN A 43 -7.30 -7.80 13.17
CA ASN A 43 -7.92 -8.85 12.36
C ASN A 43 -7.95 -8.54 10.84
N ILE A 44 -6.85 -7.97 10.32
CA ILE A 44 -6.72 -7.66 8.88
C ILE A 44 -5.50 -8.33 8.23
N SER A 45 -4.71 -9.09 8.98
CA SER A 45 -3.49 -9.73 8.45
C SER A 45 -3.77 -10.68 7.28
N GLN A 46 -4.96 -11.29 7.23
CA GLN A 46 -5.37 -12.22 6.19
C GLN A 46 -5.50 -11.60 4.79
N TYR A 47 -5.64 -10.27 4.69
CA TYR A 47 -5.73 -9.59 3.39
C TYR A 47 -4.37 -9.40 2.72
N PHE A 48 -3.27 -9.52 3.47
CA PHE A 48 -1.93 -9.26 2.97
C PHE A 48 -1.20 -10.59 2.76
N THR A 49 -0.63 -10.76 1.56
CA THR A 49 -0.10 -12.07 1.12
C THR A 49 1.42 -12.11 0.97
N PHE A 50 2.07 -10.94 0.92
CA PHE A 50 3.52 -10.74 0.81
C PHE A 50 3.89 -9.34 1.35
N GLY A 51 5.18 -8.99 1.35
CA GLY A 51 5.59 -7.61 1.63
C GLY A 51 7.10 -7.39 1.67
N GLY A 52 7.50 -6.13 1.67
CA GLY A 52 8.85 -5.65 1.95
C GLY A 52 8.90 -4.94 3.30
N PHE A 53 9.86 -5.33 4.13
CA PHE A 53 9.97 -4.93 5.53
C PHE A 53 11.35 -4.34 5.83
N SER A 54 11.50 -3.57 6.91
CA SER A 54 12.82 -3.06 7.30
C SER A 54 13.82 -4.15 7.73
N SER A 55 13.34 -5.38 7.96
CA SER A 55 14.18 -6.56 8.17
C SER A 55 14.74 -7.15 6.87
N ASP A 56 14.21 -6.75 5.71
CA ASP A 56 14.74 -7.14 4.41
C ASP A 56 15.85 -6.18 3.95
N ASP A 57 15.63 -4.87 4.08
CA ASP A 57 16.61 -3.83 3.80
C ASP A 57 16.25 -2.56 4.60
N GLU A 58 17.25 -1.80 5.04
CA GLU A 58 17.05 -0.53 5.76
C GLU A 58 16.68 0.61 4.80
N GLU A 59 17.08 0.52 3.53
CA GLU A 59 16.76 1.49 2.50
C GLU A 59 15.33 1.25 1.96
N ARG A 60 14.44 2.19 2.26
CA ARG A 60 13.01 2.11 1.90
C ARG A 60 12.77 1.92 0.40
N ASP A 61 13.61 2.56 -0.42
CA ASP A 61 13.49 2.53 -1.88
C ASP A 61 13.79 1.13 -2.45
N LYS A 62 14.41 0.22 -1.68
CA LYS A 62 14.63 -1.17 -2.09
C LYS A 62 13.47 -2.10 -1.73
N LEU A 63 12.54 -1.68 -0.88
CA LEU A 63 11.48 -2.55 -0.37
C LEU A 63 10.47 -2.95 -1.44
N LEU A 64 10.17 -2.09 -2.43
CA LEU A 64 9.23 -2.41 -3.50
C LEU A 64 9.74 -3.55 -4.40
N PRO A 65 10.97 -3.49 -4.96
CA PRO A 65 11.56 -4.62 -5.68
C PRO A 65 11.58 -5.92 -4.86
N ILE A 66 11.89 -5.84 -3.56
CA ILE A 66 11.89 -7.02 -2.67
C ILE A 66 10.49 -7.61 -2.51
N ALA A 67 9.48 -6.76 -2.31
CA ALA A 67 8.09 -7.19 -2.20
C ALA A 67 7.63 -7.89 -3.49
N LEU A 68 7.92 -7.31 -4.66
CA LEU A 68 7.58 -7.89 -5.97
C LEU A 68 8.32 -9.21 -6.22
N LYS A 69 9.60 -9.31 -5.81
CA LYS A 69 10.32 -10.59 -5.86
C LYS A 69 9.67 -11.65 -4.98
N LYS A 70 9.26 -11.31 -3.75
CA LYS A 70 8.54 -12.24 -2.85
C LYS A 70 7.18 -12.66 -3.43
N LEU A 71 6.47 -11.76 -4.10
CA LEU A 71 5.24 -12.07 -4.84
C LEU A 71 5.52 -13.10 -5.95
N TYR A 72 6.54 -12.86 -6.78
CA TYR A 72 6.96 -13.80 -7.82
C TYR A 72 7.35 -15.16 -7.24
N ASP A 73 8.18 -15.19 -6.21
CA ASP A 73 8.64 -16.45 -5.62
C ASP A 73 7.48 -17.30 -5.10
N LYS A 74 6.47 -16.66 -4.49
CA LYS A 74 5.31 -17.29 -3.87
C LYS A 74 4.22 -17.71 -4.87
N PHE A 75 3.91 -16.86 -5.85
CA PHE A 75 2.75 -17.04 -6.73
C PHE A 75 3.10 -17.22 -8.22
N LYS A 76 4.38 -17.08 -8.58
CA LYS A 76 4.87 -17.07 -9.97
C LYS A 76 4.22 -15.97 -10.82
N LEU A 77 3.83 -14.88 -10.17
CA LEU A 77 3.30 -13.67 -10.81
C LEU A 77 4.45 -12.70 -11.04
N ASN A 78 4.74 -12.41 -12.31
CA ASN A 78 5.76 -11.45 -12.70
C ASN A 78 5.11 -10.08 -12.93
N ILE A 79 4.90 -9.34 -11.85
CA ILE A 79 4.32 -7.99 -11.87
C ILE A 79 5.45 -6.96 -12.00
N GLN A 80 5.37 -6.11 -13.01
CA GLN A 80 6.27 -4.97 -13.13
C GLN A 80 5.84 -3.85 -12.17
N PRO A 81 6.76 -3.03 -11.64
CA PRO A 81 6.40 -1.95 -10.74
C PRO A 81 5.30 -1.02 -11.30
N GLU A 82 5.31 -0.72 -12.60
CA GLU A 82 4.32 0.13 -13.27
C GLU A 82 2.88 -0.44 -13.25
N GLU A 83 2.77 -1.76 -13.06
CA GLU A 83 1.51 -2.49 -12.90
C GLU A 83 1.03 -2.52 -11.43
N SER A 84 1.82 -1.95 -10.51
CA SER A 84 1.51 -1.90 -9.09
C SER A 84 1.04 -0.50 -8.65
N LEU A 85 0.18 -0.49 -7.63
CA LEU A 85 -0.26 0.72 -6.94
C LEU A 85 0.29 0.70 -5.50
N VAL A 86 1.11 1.68 -5.16
CA VAL A 86 1.54 1.94 -3.78
C VAL A 86 0.58 2.92 -3.13
N ILE A 87 0.09 2.59 -1.94
CA ILE A 87 -0.83 3.43 -1.16
C ILE A 87 -0.14 3.81 0.15
N GLY A 88 -0.03 5.11 0.45
CA GLY A 88 0.65 5.58 1.65
C GLY A 88 0.30 7.01 2.04
N ASP A 89 0.61 7.37 3.29
CA ASP A 89 0.26 8.66 3.91
C ASP A 89 1.49 9.55 4.15
N THR A 90 2.67 9.14 3.68
CA THR A 90 3.91 9.90 3.85
C THR A 90 4.62 10.15 2.52
N PRO A 91 5.43 11.23 2.42
CA PRO A 91 6.32 11.45 1.30
C PRO A 91 7.22 10.25 0.98
N ARG A 92 7.61 9.47 2.00
CA ARG A 92 8.48 8.30 1.81
C ARG A 92 7.80 7.20 1.01
N ASP A 93 6.48 7.06 1.13
CA ASP A 93 5.72 6.06 0.35
C ASP A 93 5.66 6.46 -1.13
N VAL A 94 5.64 7.76 -1.40
CA VAL A 94 5.74 8.30 -2.76
C VAL A 94 7.14 8.09 -3.31
N THR A 95 8.17 8.56 -2.58
CA THR A 95 9.55 8.54 -3.08
C THR A 95 10.13 7.14 -3.20
N CYS A 96 9.65 6.15 -2.43
CA CYS A 96 10.11 4.76 -2.59
C CYS A 96 9.51 4.05 -3.80
N ALA A 97 8.39 4.54 -4.32
CA ALA A 97 7.66 3.92 -5.42
C ALA A 97 8.03 4.52 -6.78
N LYS A 98 8.13 5.86 -6.86
CA LYS A 98 8.32 6.58 -8.13
C LYS A 98 9.61 6.23 -8.89
N PRO A 99 10.78 5.99 -8.27
CA PRO A 99 12.00 5.61 -8.99
C PRO A 99 11.86 4.31 -9.78
N HIS A 100 10.92 3.44 -9.39
CA HIS A 100 10.66 2.17 -10.06
C HIS A 100 9.53 2.26 -11.09
N GLY A 101 8.87 3.41 -11.25
CA GLY A 101 7.75 3.56 -12.17
C GLY A 101 6.38 3.17 -11.61
N ALA A 102 6.30 2.75 -10.34
CA ALA A 102 5.03 2.40 -9.71
C ALA A 102 4.09 3.61 -9.57
N LYS A 103 2.79 3.32 -9.70
CA LYS A 103 1.72 4.29 -9.46
C LYS A 103 1.56 4.51 -7.96
N VAL A 104 1.21 5.73 -7.56
CA VAL A 104 1.06 6.10 -6.15
C VAL A 104 -0.28 6.78 -5.89
N LEU A 105 -1.01 6.26 -4.90
CA LEU A 105 -2.13 6.93 -4.27
C LEU A 105 -1.70 7.44 -2.88
N GLY A 106 -1.55 8.75 -2.75
CA GLY A 106 -1.34 9.42 -1.48
C GLY A 106 -2.65 9.53 -0.69
N VAL A 107 -2.62 9.25 0.61
CA VAL A 107 -3.82 9.32 1.46
C VAL A 107 -3.56 10.20 2.67
N ALA A 108 -4.21 11.36 2.77
CA ALA A 108 -3.95 12.39 3.78
C ALA A 108 -4.54 12.08 5.18
N THR A 109 -4.52 10.81 5.60
CA THR A 109 -4.92 10.38 6.96
C THR A 109 -3.80 10.46 8.01
N GLY A 110 -2.60 10.84 7.55
CA GLY A 110 -1.37 10.97 8.33
C GLY A 110 -1.10 12.42 8.76
N SER A 111 0.17 12.82 8.72
CA SER A 111 0.60 14.19 9.07
C SER A 111 0.79 15.10 7.85
N TYR A 112 0.60 14.59 6.64
CA TYR A 112 0.84 15.30 5.39
C TYR A 112 -0.48 15.51 4.63
N SER A 113 -0.65 16.70 4.06
CA SER A 113 -1.83 17.06 3.27
C SER A 113 -1.80 16.43 1.87
N CYS A 114 -2.94 16.48 1.19
CA CYS A 114 -3.05 16.09 -0.22
C CYS A 114 -2.09 16.91 -1.10
N GLU A 115 -1.97 18.21 -0.89
CA GLU A 115 -1.05 19.08 -1.63
C GLU A 115 0.41 18.68 -1.41
N GLU A 116 0.79 18.39 -0.15
CA GLU A 116 2.13 17.94 0.17
C GLU A 116 2.44 16.62 -0.54
N LEU A 117 1.59 15.59 -0.38
CA LEU A 117 1.78 14.29 -1.05
C LEU A 117 1.83 14.42 -2.58
N LYS A 118 0.99 15.31 -3.16
CA LYS A 118 1.02 15.59 -4.59
C LYS A 118 2.33 16.23 -5.03
N SER A 119 2.89 17.14 -4.23
CA SER A 119 4.17 17.79 -4.51
C SER A 119 5.36 16.82 -4.54
N TYR A 120 5.27 15.69 -3.82
CA TYR A 120 6.26 14.61 -3.88
C TYR A 120 6.09 13.66 -5.08
N GLY A 121 5.06 13.87 -5.90
CA GLY A 121 4.84 13.10 -7.14
C GLY A 121 3.80 11.98 -7.03
N ALA A 122 2.89 12.02 -6.04
CA ALA A 122 1.76 11.10 -6.00
C ALA A 122 0.89 11.26 -7.27
N ASP A 123 0.46 10.15 -7.85
CA ASP A 123 -0.35 10.16 -9.08
C ASP A 123 -1.80 10.58 -8.75
N TRP A 124 -2.33 10.07 -7.62
CA TRP A 124 -3.60 10.49 -7.03
C TRP A 124 -3.42 10.85 -5.56
N VAL A 125 -4.32 11.68 -5.04
CA VAL A 125 -4.40 12.01 -3.61
C VAL A 125 -5.85 11.99 -3.15
N LEU A 126 -6.11 11.45 -1.96
CA LEU A 126 -7.43 11.42 -1.31
C LEU A 126 -7.28 11.76 0.16
N ASP A 127 -8.33 12.32 0.77
CA ASP A 127 -8.35 12.60 2.22
C ASP A 127 -8.34 11.30 3.03
N ASP A 128 -9.11 10.30 2.60
CA ASP A 128 -9.13 8.95 3.13
C ASP A 128 -9.59 7.92 2.06
N LEU A 129 -9.81 6.67 2.45
CA LEU A 129 -10.18 5.59 1.52
C LEU A 129 -11.70 5.30 1.50
N SER A 130 -12.54 6.16 2.09
CA SER A 130 -13.97 5.89 2.27
C SER A 130 -14.75 5.95 0.96
N ASN A 131 -14.29 6.73 -0.02
CA ASN A 131 -14.86 6.70 -1.36
C ASN A 131 -14.21 5.55 -2.14
N THR A 132 -14.77 4.35 -2.04
CA THR A 132 -14.21 3.19 -2.75
C THR A 132 -14.51 3.22 -4.25
N ASP A 133 -15.53 3.97 -4.69
CA ASP A 133 -15.90 4.10 -6.10
C ASP A 133 -14.84 4.83 -6.93
N ILE A 134 -14.27 5.92 -6.41
CA ILE A 134 -13.17 6.61 -7.12
C ILE A 134 -11.95 5.69 -7.27
N ILE A 135 -11.64 4.88 -6.25
CA ILE A 135 -10.51 3.95 -6.28
C ILE A 135 -10.76 2.85 -7.31
N LYS A 136 -11.96 2.27 -7.32
CA LYS A 136 -12.33 1.23 -8.30
C LYS A 136 -12.32 1.79 -9.72
N ASN A 137 -12.99 2.92 -9.95
CA ASN A 137 -13.35 3.34 -11.30
C ASN A 137 -12.27 4.18 -11.97
N GLU A 138 -11.58 5.03 -11.21
CA GLU A 138 -10.64 6.02 -11.78
C GLU A 138 -9.17 5.65 -11.57
N ILE A 139 -8.87 4.83 -10.55
CA ILE A 139 -7.49 4.44 -10.22
C ILE A 139 -7.19 3.03 -10.69
N LEU A 140 -8.05 2.06 -10.32
CA LEU A 140 -7.84 0.65 -10.61
C LEU A 140 -8.59 0.16 -11.86
N TYR A 141 -9.51 0.96 -12.41
CA TYR A 141 -10.34 0.62 -13.57
C TYR A 141 -11.02 -0.76 -13.46
N LEU A 142 -11.59 -1.05 -12.29
CA LEU A 142 -12.31 -2.29 -12.02
C LEU A 142 -13.74 -2.18 -12.57
N GLU A 143 -14.03 -2.90 -13.67
CA GLU A 143 -15.39 -3.04 -14.24
C GLU A 143 -16.35 -3.62 -13.20
N GLU A 144 -17.66 -3.34 -13.24
CA GLU A 144 -18.65 -3.79 -12.23
C GLU A 144 -18.73 -5.32 -12.05
#